data_AF-F3FV57-F1
#
_entry.id   AF-F3FV57-F1
#
_cell.length_a   1.000
_cell.length_b   1.000
_cell.length_c   1.000
_cell.angle_alpha   90.00
_cell.angle_beta   90.00
_cell.angle_gamma   90.00
#
_symmetry.space_group_name_H-M   'P 1'
#
loop_
_entity.id
_entity.type
_entity.pdbx_description
1 polymer ?
#
loop_
_entity_poly.entity_id
_entity_poly.type
_entity_poly.pdbx_seq_one_letter_code
_entity_poly.pdbx_strand_id
1 'polypeptide(L)'
;EPLVHTDRFLAPNVTFCDYLWGARSGFLIVSQITPVDDRQSRVYTYIAYRFPVPRWVLRILRPFIHLYTHIVIQQDVRIVQAHREGLDNAAGFKPCNVPADAIHVGVEQLLAAVRRGEALPEAQRRERRIRFEL
;
A
#
# COMPACT_ATOMS: atom_id res chain seq x y z
N GLU A 1 -15.25 10.63 -15.66
CA GLU A 1 -13.88 10.07 -15.74
C GLU A 1 -13.86 8.75 -14.96
N PRO A 2 -13.13 7.73 -15.45
CA PRO A 2 -13.04 6.43 -14.78
C PRO A 2 -12.29 6.52 -13.44
N LEU A 3 -12.43 5.49 -12.61
CA LEU A 3 -11.65 5.35 -11.39
C LEU A 3 -10.19 5.03 -11.74
N VAL A 4 -9.27 5.84 -11.23
CA VAL A 4 -7.82 5.62 -11.31
C VAL A 4 -7.31 5.30 -9.92
N HIS A 5 -6.69 4.13 -9.78
CA HIS A 5 -5.98 3.74 -8.58
C HIS A 5 -4.48 3.96 -8.78
N THR A 6 -3.81 4.58 -7.81
CA THR A 6 -2.37 4.83 -7.85
C THR A 6 -1.77 4.53 -6.50
N ASP A 7 -0.86 3.56 -6.49
CA ASP A 7 -0.03 3.26 -5.33
C ASP A 7 1.31 3.99 -5.44
N ARG A 8 1.75 4.56 -4.32
CA ARG A 8 3.09 5.11 -4.19
C ARG A 8 3.72 4.61 -2.91
N PHE A 9 5.01 4.37 -2.97
CA PHE A 9 5.84 4.09 -1.80
C PHE A 9 6.90 5.18 -1.68
N LEU A 10 6.96 5.81 -0.52
CA LEU A 10 8.00 6.75 -0.14
C LEU A 10 8.85 6.07 0.92
N ALA A 11 10.12 5.86 0.59
CA ALA A 11 11.07 5.31 1.52
C ALA A 11 11.24 6.24 2.75
N PRO A 12 11.45 5.67 3.95
CA PRO A 12 11.70 4.25 4.18
C PRO A 12 10.43 3.40 4.39
N ASN A 13 9.26 3.99 4.62
CA ASN A 13 8.14 3.23 5.21
C ASN A 13 6.76 3.87 5.08
N VAL A 14 6.53 4.72 4.07
CA VAL A 14 5.24 5.38 3.88
C VAL A 14 4.61 4.92 2.56
N THR A 15 3.37 4.45 2.61
CA THR A 15 2.58 4.12 1.41
C THR A 15 1.45 5.11 1.23
N PHE A 16 1.10 5.35 -0.03
CA PHE A 16 -0.05 6.12 -0.46
C PHE A 16 -0.86 5.27 -1.42
N CYS A 17 -2.17 5.19 -1.21
CA CYS A 17 -3.12 4.60 -2.14
C CYS A 17 -4.16 5.66 -2.48
N ASP A 18 -4.04 6.23 -3.68
CA ASP A 18 -5.02 7.15 -4.23
C ASP A 18 -6.06 6.39 -5.04
N TYR A 19 -7.32 6.73 -4.84
CA TYR A 19 -8.43 6.37 -5.70
C TYR A 19 -9.10 7.66 -6.13
N LEU A 20 -8.94 8.06 -7.39
CA LEU A 20 -9.50 9.30 -7.91
C LEU A 20 -10.54 8.96 -8.98
N TRP A 21 -11.68 9.63 -8.96
CA TRP A 21 -12.71 9.46 -9.98
C TRP A 21 -13.53 10.73 -10.18
N GLY A 22 -13.86 11.01 -11.43
CA GLY A 22 -14.45 12.29 -11.82
C GLY A 22 -13.58 13.49 -11.43
N ALA A 23 -14.13 14.69 -11.61
CA ALA A 23 -13.32 15.91 -11.49
C ALA A 23 -12.86 16.24 -10.07
N ARG A 24 -13.55 15.75 -9.02
CA ARG A 24 -13.36 16.21 -7.63
C ARG A 24 -13.66 15.16 -6.56
N SER A 25 -13.73 13.87 -6.92
CA SER A 25 -14.02 12.81 -5.95
C SER A 25 -12.81 11.92 -5.78
N GLY A 26 -12.57 11.49 -4.55
CA GLY A 26 -11.42 10.66 -4.28
C GLY A 26 -11.39 10.07 -2.88
N PHE A 27 -10.56 9.05 -2.74
CA PHE A 27 -10.22 8.37 -1.52
C PHE A 27 -8.69 8.29 -1.45
N LEU A 28 -8.12 8.70 -0.33
CA LEU A 28 -6.68 8.66 -0.09
C LEU A 28 -6.45 7.87 1.19
N ILE A 29 -5.60 6.87 1.10
CA ILE A 29 -5.10 6.11 2.24
C ILE A 29 -3.60 6.35 2.32
N VAL A 30 -3.12 6.79 3.48
CA VAL A 30 -1.69 6.93 3.77
C VAL A 30 -1.39 6.03 4.95
N SER A 31 -0.41 5.13 4.79
CA SER A 31 0.03 4.26 5.89
C SER A 31 1.50 4.48 6.17
N GLN A 32 1.84 4.73 7.44
CA GLN A 32 3.22 4.79 7.92
C GLN A 32 3.52 3.57 8.77
N ILE A 33 4.58 2.85 8.43
CA ILE A 33 4.93 1.56 9.05
C ILE A 33 6.18 1.73 9.92
N THR A 34 6.03 1.74 11.24
CA THR A 34 7.16 1.90 12.16
C THR A 34 7.58 0.54 12.72
N PRO A 35 8.84 0.10 12.56
CA PRO A 35 9.30 -1.16 13.15
C PRO A 35 9.26 -1.06 14.69
N VAL A 36 8.83 -2.13 15.35
CA VAL A 36 8.86 -2.28 16.81
C VAL A 36 9.98 -3.24 17.20
N ASP A 37 10.05 -4.38 16.50
CA ASP A 37 11.12 -5.38 16.59
C ASP A 37 11.25 -6.09 15.22
N ASP A 38 12.07 -7.14 15.14
CA ASP A 38 12.33 -7.88 13.89
C ASP A 38 11.09 -8.55 13.29
N ARG A 39 10.03 -8.77 14.09
CA ARG A 39 8.81 -9.52 13.72
C ARG A 39 7.52 -8.71 13.88
N GLN A 40 7.61 -7.48 14.35
CA GLN A 40 6.47 -6.63 14.64
C GLN A 40 6.70 -5.21 14.12
N SER A 41 5.63 -4.66 13.53
CA SER A 41 5.58 -3.25 13.15
C SER A 41 4.25 -2.65 13.59
N ARG A 42 4.26 -1.34 13.78
CA ARG A 42 3.07 -0.54 14.06
C ARG A 42 2.71 0.25 12.81
N VAL A 43 1.50 0.04 12.31
CA VAL A 43 0.98 0.73 11.12
C VAL A 43 0.03 1.82 11.55
N TYR A 44 0.32 3.06 11.17
CA TYR A 44 -0.56 4.21 11.36
C TYR A 44 -1.21 4.55 10.02
N THR A 45 -2.53 4.37 9.93
CA THR A 45 -3.28 4.60 8.70
C THR A 45 -4.14 5.86 8.82
N TYR A 46 -3.88 6.82 7.94
CA TYR A 46 -4.68 8.01 7.74
C TYR A 46 -5.56 7.83 6.50
N ILE A 47 -6.85 8.13 6.64
CA ILE A 47 -7.82 7.99 5.56
C ILE A 47 -8.52 9.31 5.35
N ALA A 48 -8.43 9.83 4.14
CA ALA A 48 -9.14 11.02 3.68
C ALA A 48 -10.05 10.66 2.51
N TYR A 49 -11.22 11.27 2.45
CA TYR A 49 -12.14 11.06 1.34
C TYR A 49 -12.91 12.32 1.01
N ARG A 50 -13.29 12.42 -0.25
CA ARG A 50 -14.12 13.48 -0.79
C ARG A 50 -15.14 12.85 -1.73
N PHE A 51 -16.40 12.86 -1.32
CA PHE A 51 -17.51 12.40 -2.15
C PHE A 51 -18.32 13.60 -2.66
N PRO A 52 -18.93 13.50 -3.86
CA PRO A 52 -19.73 14.56 -4.45
C PRO A 52 -21.15 14.58 -3.85
N VAL A 53 -21.26 14.53 -2.53
CA VAL A 53 -22.54 14.50 -1.80
C VAL A 53 -22.58 15.61 -0.74
N PRO A 54 -23.78 16.08 -0.36
CA PRO A 54 -23.91 17.09 0.68
C PRO A 54 -23.24 16.69 2.00
N ARG A 55 -22.68 17.68 2.73
CA ARG A 55 -21.95 17.44 3.99
C ARG A 55 -22.76 16.69 5.06
N TRP A 56 -24.07 16.88 5.09
CA TRP A 56 -24.94 16.18 6.04
C TRP A 56 -25.03 14.67 5.71
N VAL A 57 -25.07 14.30 4.43
CA VAL A 57 -25.02 12.89 3.98
C VAL A 57 -23.69 12.27 4.39
N LEU A 58 -22.57 12.96 4.16
CA LEU A 58 -21.24 12.50 4.60
C LEU A 58 -21.18 12.22 6.10
N ARG A 59 -21.85 13.05 6.91
CA ARG A 59 -21.87 12.89 8.37
C ARG A 59 -22.62 11.62 8.79
N ILE A 60 -23.71 11.28 8.10
CA ILE A 60 -24.48 10.06 8.31
C ILE A 60 -23.69 8.83 7.84
N LEU A 61 -22.99 8.93 6.71
CA LEU A 61 -22.20 7.83 6.15
C LEU A 61 -20.88 7.59 6.90
N ARG A 62 -20.38 8.59 7.63
CA ARG A 62 -19.11 8.51 8.37
C ARG A 62 -18.92 7.19 9.16
N PRO A 63 -19.83 6.76 10.05
CA PRO A 63 -19.67 5.50 10.79
C PRO A 63 -19.54 4.28 9.88
N PHE A 64 -20.29 4.21 8.78
CA PHE A 64 -20.20 3.12 7.80
C PHE A 64 -18.86 3.13 7.07
N ILE A 65 -18.36 4.31 6.71
CA ILE A 65 -17.04 4.46 6.09
C ILE A 65 -15.96 3.98 7.07
N HIS A 66 -16.03 4.39 8.35
CA HIS A 66 -15.08 3.93 9.38
C HIS A 66 -15.12 2.41 9.55
N LEU A 67 -16.31 1.82 9.62
CA LEU A 67 -16.46 0.37 9.73
C LEU A 67 -15.86 -0.35 8.51
N TYR A 68 -16.19 0.09 7.29
CA TYR A 68 -15.65 -0.48 6.07
C TYR A 68 -14.12 -0.39 6.03
N THR A 69 -13.55 0.77 6.36
CA THR A 69 -12.10 0.95 6.39
C THR A 69 -11.43 0.07 7.43
N HIS A 70 -12.07 -0.15 8.59
CA HIS A 70 -11.57 -1.08 9.59
C HIS A 70 -11.54 -2.52 9.07
N ILE A 71 -12.58 -2.95 8.35
CA ILE A 71 -12.63 -4.29 7.76
C ILE A 71 -11.49 -4.49 6.74
N VAL A 72 -11.25 -3.52 5.86
CA VAL A 72 -10.17 -3.59 4.87
C VAL A 72 -8.80 -3.65 5.55
N ILE A 73 -8.55 -2.80 6.55
CA ILE A 73 -7.29 -2.84 7.31
C ILE A 73 -7.11 -4.20 8.00
N GLN A 74 -8.18 -4.79 8.53
CA GLN A 74 -8.11 -6.13 9.14
C GLN A 74 -7.78 -7.23 8.12
N GLN A 75 -8.20 -7.09 6.86
CA GLN A 75 -7.82 -8.02 5.80
C GLN A 75 -6.31 -7.95 5.54
N ASP A 76 -5.76 -6.73 5.42
CA ASP A 76 -4.32 -6.53 5.22
C ASP A 76 -3.50 -7.13 6.37
N VAL A 77 -3.94 -6.90 7.62
CA VAL A 77 -3.28 -7.47 8.81
C VAL A 77 -3.28 -9.00 8.76
N ARG A 78 -4.39 -9.64 8.36
CA ARG A 78 -4.48 -11.09 8.25
C ARG A 78 -3.52 -11.66 7.20
N ILE A 79 -3.41 -11.01 6.04
CA ILE A 79 -2.51 -11.47 4.98
C ILE A 79 -1.05 -11.34 5.41
N VAL A 80 -0.67 -10.22 6.05
CA VAL A 80 0.70 -10.04 6.56
C VAL A 80 1.01 -11.05 7.67
N GLN A 81 0.04 -11.34 8.55
CA GLN A 81 0.21 -12.35 9.58
C GLN A 81 0.41 -13.74 8.98
N ALA A 82 -0.42 -14.13 8.01
CA ALA A 82 -0.28 -15.42 7.32
C ALA A 82 1.07 -15.52 6.59
N HIS A 83 1.53 -14.42 5.98
CA HIS A 83 2.85 -14.37 5.35
C HIS A 83 3.98 -14.57 6.37
N ARG A 84 3.92 -13.92 7.53
CA ARG A 84 4.88 -14.12 8.63
C ARG A 84 4.90 -15.58 9.11
N GLU A 85 3.73 -16.15 9.36
CA GLU A 85 3.60 -17.57 9.76
C GLU A 85 4.17 -18.51 8.70
N GLY A 86 3.98 -18.21 7.41
CA GLY A 86 4.61 -18.94 6.31
C GLY A 86 6.14 -18.88 6.36
N LEU A 87 6.72 -17.70 6.57
CA LEU A 87 8.17 -17.51 6.68
C LEU A 87 8.77 -18.26 7.89
N ASP A 88 8.05 -18.31 9.00
CA ASP A 88 8.50 -19.00 10.22
C ASP A 88 8.51 -20.53 10.07
N ASN A 89 7.66 -21.06 9.18
CA ASN A 89 7.52 -22.50 8.94
C ASN A 89 8.26 -23.01 7.70
N ALA A 90 8.82 -22.13 6.86
CA ALA A 90 9.48 -22.49 5.61
C ALA A 90 10.98 -22.15 5.66
N ALA A 91 11.79 -23.04 6.25
CA ALA A 91 13.24 -22.92 6.25
C ALA A 91 13.77 -22.89 4.80
N GLY A 92 14.51 -21.83 4.45
CA GLY A 92 15.05 -21.66 3.09
C GLY A 92 14.08 -21.08 2.07
N PHE A 93 13.04 -20.35 2.51
CA PHE A 93 12.14 -19.60 1.62
C PHE A 93 12.92 -18.78 0.59
N LYS A 94 12.55 -18.95 -0.69
CA LYS A 94 13.05 -18.15 -1.81
C LYS A 94 11.86 -17.43 -2.43
N PRO A 95 11.86 -16.08 -2.50
CA PRO A 95 10.77 -15.36 -3.15
C PRO A 95 10.72 -15.69 -4.64
N CYS A 96 9.51 -15.95 -5.13
CA CYS A 96 9.22 -16.16 -6.55
C CYS A 96 8.26 -15.06 -7.00
N ASN A 97 8.73 -14.15 -7.85
CA ASN A 97 7.97 -13.00 -8.30
C ASN A 97 7.19 -13.31 -9.58
N VAL A 98 5.96 -12.83 -9.65
CA VAL A 98 5.14 -12.79 -10.87
C VAL A 98 5.12 -11.35 -11.44
N PRO A 99 4.61 -11.12 -12.66
CA PRO A 99 4.54 -9.77 -13.22
C PRO A 99 3.81 -8.73 -12.33
N ALA A 100 2.87 -9.17 -11.49
CA ALA A 100 2.19 -8.31 -10.52
C ALA A 100 3.13 -7.74 -9.44
N ASP A 101 4.22 -8.42 -9.12
CA ASP A 101 5.17 -8.03 -8.08
C ASP A 101 6.20 -7.00 -8.56
N ALA A 102 6.05 -6.46 -9.78
CA ALA A 102 6.99 -5.50 -10.34
C ALA A 102 7.22 -4.28 -9.42
N ILE A 103 6.18 -3.81 -8.75
CA ILE A 103 6.28 -2.71 -7.77
C ILE A 103 7.04 -3.16 -6.52
N HIS A 104 6.78 -4.37 -6.02
CA HIS A 104 7.48 -4.92 -4.85
C HIS A 104 8.99 -4.98 -5.09
N VAL A 105 9.42 -5.49 -6.24
CA VAL A 105 10.84 -5.51 -6.64
C VAL A 105 11.46 -4.11 -6.65
N GLY A 106 10.74 -3.11 -7.16
CA GLY A 106 11.19 -1.71 -7.15
C GLY A 106 11.33 -1.15 -5.73
N VAL A 107 10.40 -1.47 -4.84
CA VAL A 107 10.44 -1.07 -3.42
C VAL A 107 11.63 -1.71 -2.71
N GLU A 108 11.91 -3.00 -2.94
CA GLU A 108 13.08 -3.68 -2.36
C GLU A 108 14.40 -3.03 -2.81
N GLN A 109 14.53 -2.72 -4.10
CA GLN A 109 15.71 -2.03 -4.64
C GLN A 109 15.89 -0.64 -4.01
N LEU A 110 14.79 0.11 -3.86
CA LEU A 110 14.80 1.42 -3.22
C LEU A 110 15.22 1.32 -1.75
N LEU A 111 14.65 0.37 -1.00
CA LEU A 111 15.02 0.13 0.39
C LEU A 111 16.47 -0.31 0.54
N ALA A 112 16.98 -1.14 -0.38
CA ALA A 112 18.38 -1.54 -0.37
C ALA A 112 19.33 -0.35 -0.60
N ALA A 113 18.99 0.57 -1.51
CA ALA A 113 19.75 1.81 -1.71
C ALA A 113 19.72 2.71 -0.47
N VAL A 114 18.54 2.90 0.12
CA VAL A 114 18.37 3.70 1.35
C VAL A 114 19.18 3.13 2.52
N ARG A 115 19.24 1.80 2.68
CA ARG A 115 20.07 1.13 3.70
C ARG A 115 21.57 1.40 3.51
N ARG A 116 22.03 1.59 2.27
CA ARG A 116 23.42 1.97 1.97
C ARG A 116 23.67 3.48 2.06
N GLY A 117 22.63 4.29 2.27
CA GLY A 117 22.73 5.75 2.25
C GLY A 117 22.88 6.33 0.84
N GLU A 118 22.47 5.58 -0.19
CA GLU A 118 22.66 5.93 -1.60
C GLU A 118 21.32 6.27 -2.28
N ALA A 119 21.38 7.05 -3.36
CA ALA A 119 20.24 7.22 -4.25
C ALA A 119 19.99 5.95 -5.08
N LEU A 120 18.74 5.75 -5.52
CA LEU A 120 18.42 4.66 -6.44
C LEU A 120 19.20 4.87 -7.76
N PRO A 121 20.02 3.88 -8.19
CA PRO A 121 20.78 3.96 -9.43
C PRO A 121 19.89 4.24 -10.64
N GLU A 122 20.36 5.03 -11.61
CA GLU A 122 19.59 5.32 -12.83
C GLU A 122 19.25 4.05 -13.62
N ALA A 123 20.12 3.05 -13.57
CA ALA A 123 19.89 1.72 -14.14
C ALA A 123 18.76 0.93 -13.44
N GLN A 124 18.17 1.42 -12.35
CA GLN A 124 17.03 0.81 -11.67
C GLN A 124 15.75 1.65 -11.78
N ARG A 125 15.84 2.88 -12.30
CA ARG A 125 14.67 3.74 -12.56
C ARG A 125 14.00 3.28 -13.85
N ARG A 126 12.77 2.77 -13.77
CA ARG A 126 12.07 2.16 -14.89
C ARG A 126 10.60 2.56 -14.90
N GLU A 127 10.05 2.70 -16.10
CA GLU A 127 8.61 2.79 -16.33
C GLU A 127 8.20 1.57 -17.16
N ARG A 128 7.12 0.90 -16.74
CA ARG A 128 6.62 -0.29 -17.42
C ARG A 128 5.11 -0.30 -17.44
N ARG A 129 4.52 -0.57 -18.61
CA ARG A 129 3.10 -0.85 -18.74
C ARG A 129 2.88 -2.37 -18.68
N ILE A 130 2.03 -2.80 -17.75
CA ILE A 130 1.64 -4.21 -17.58
C ILE A 130 0.14 -4.32 -17.83
N ARG A 131 -0.27 -5.32 -18.61
CA ARG A 131 -1.67 -5.69 -18.78
C ARG A 131 -1.85 -7.02 -18.06
N PHE A 132 -2.78 -7.05 -17.12
CA PHE A 132 -3.20 -8.29 -16.47
C PHE A 132 -4.27 -8.92 -17.35
N GLU A 133 -4.00 -10.11 -17.88
CA GLU A 133 -5.00 -10.93 -18.56
C GLU A 133 -5.62 -11.86 -17.51
N LEU A 134 -6.95 -11.97 -17.52
CA LEU A 134 -7.72 -12.87 -16.65
C LEU A 134 -7.82 -14.25 -17.28
#